data_AF-A0AAD6YAK9-F1
#
_entry.id   AF-A0AAD6YAK9-F1
#
_cell.length_a   1.000
_cell.length_b   1.000
_cell.length_c   1.000
_cell.angle_alpha   90.00
_cell.angle_beta   90.00
_cell.angle_gamma   90.00
#
_symmetry.space_group_name_H-M   'P 1'
#
loop_
_entity.id
_entity.type
_entity.pdbx_description
1 polymer ?
#
loop_
_entity_poly.entity_id
_entity_poly.type
_entity_poly.pdbx_seq_one_letter_code
_entity_poly.pdbx_strand_id
1 'polypeptide(L)'
;IQVSPSYPCGFCGRSTSNGGCSIAIQSGKAVSSCQEVYEFQVAAASNSTAAKPCTNVPVKCALCPETHWKYNMITHLADNHPGW
;
A
#
# COMPACT_ATOMS: atom_id res chain seq x y z
N ILE A 1 1.42 2.94 10.98
CA ILE A 1 0.93 1.67 10.38
C ILE A 1 1.99 1.18 9.41
N GLN A 2 2.53 -0.03 9.57
CA GLN A 2 3.50 -0.58 8.61
C GLN A 2 2.77 -1.22 7.44
N VAL A 3 3.25 -1.00 6.21
CA VAL A 3 2.73 -1.66 5.01
C VAL A 3 3.59 -2.89 4.73
N SER A 4 2.95 -4.02 4.40
CA SER A 4 3.62 -5.31 4.20
C SER A 4 4.68 -5.23 3.10
N PRO A 5 5.94 -5.66 3.37
CA PRO A 5 7.04 -5.65 2.40
C PRO A 5 7.09 -6.91 1.52
N SER A 6 6.04 -7.74 1.55
CA SER A 6 5.96 -8.96 0.74
C SER A 6 5.45 -8.72 -0.68
N TYR A 7 4.97 -7.50 -0.96
CA TYR A 7 4.30 -7.15 -2.22
C TYR A 7 4.93 -5.91 -2.88
N PRO A 8 4.68 -5.66 -4.18
CA PRO A 8 5.21 -4.49 -4.87
C PRO A 8 4.98 -3.16 -4.12
N CYS A 9 5.98 -2.29 -4.19
CA CYS A 9 5.96 -0.94 -3.63
C CYS A 9 4.91 -0.09 -4.35
N GLY A 10 4.06 0.64 -3.61
CA GLY A 10 3.09 1.57 -4.24
C GLY A 10 3.69 2.81 -4.88
N PHE A 11 4.99 3.07 -4.71
CA PHE A 11 5.69 4.19 -5.37
C PHE A 11 6.37 3.76 -6.66
N CYS A 12 7.20 2.71 -6.61
CA CYS A 12 8.01 2.28 -7.76
C CYS A 12 7.55 0.97 -8.43
N GLY A 13 6.56 0.26 -7.86
CA GLY A 13 6.07 -1.02 -8.38
C GLY A 13 7.06 -2.19 -8.26
N ARG A 14 8.23 -2.00 -7.65
CA ARG A 14 9.25 -3.05 -7.47
C ARG A 14 9.06 -3.80 -6.16
N SER A 15 9.68 -4.97 -6.04
CA SER A 15 9.66 -5.73 -4.79
C SER A 15 10.18 -4.91 -3.62
N THR A 16 9.47 -5.01 -2.49
CA THR A 16 9.87 -4.43 -1.20
C THR A 16 10.64 -5.43 -0.34
N SER A 17 10.76 -6.69 -0.80
CA SER A 17 11.56 -7.73 -0.14
C SER A 17 13.05 -7.36 -0.09
N ASN A 18 13.75 -7.83 0.94
CA ASN A 18 15.17 -7.52 1.21
C ASN A 18 15.48 -6.04 1.48
N GLY A 19 14.50 -5.24 1.91
CA GLY A 19 14.73 -3.86 2.35
C GLY A 19 14.86 -2.82 1.23
N GLY A 20 14.51 -3.18 -0.01
CA GLY A 20 14.56 -2.26 -1.14
C GLY A 20 13.61 -1.07 -1.03
N CYS A 21 12.48 -1.23 -0.32
CA CYS A 21 11.48 -0.19 -0.06
C CYS A 21 10.74 -0.50 1.25
N SER A 22 10.94 0.31 2.29
CA SER A 22 10.08 0.30 3.48
C SER A 22 8.97 1.34 3.32
N ILE A 23 7.76 1.05 3.79
CA ILE A 23 6.61 1.96 3.68
C ILE A 23 5.83 1.93 4.99
N ALA A 24 5.60 3.09 5.58
CA ALA A 24 4.80 3.27 6.78
C ALA A 24 3.85 4.46 6.62
N ILE A 25 2.66 4.36 7.18
CA ILE A 25 1.76 5.51 7.34
C ILE A 25 1.98 6.15 8.71
N GLN A 26 2.34 7.43 8.71
CA GLN A 26 2.56 8.28 9.89
C GLN A 26 1.74 9.55 9.74
N SER A 27 0.85 9.82 10.70
CA SER A 27 -0.03 11.01 10.69
C SER A 27 -0.78 11.23 9.37
N GLY A 28 -1.25 10.15 8.74
CA GLY A 28 -1.96 10.18 7.45
C GLY A 28 -1.09 10.35 6.20
N LYS A 29 0.23 10.49 6.35
CA LYS A 29 1.20 10.55 5.25
C LYS A 29 1.89 9.21 5.06
N ALA A 30 2.20 8.86 3.81
CA ALA A 30 3.10 7.73 3.54
C ALA A 30 4.56 8.19 3.65
N VAL A 31 5.31 7.51 4.50
CA VAL A 31 6.76 7.66 4.69
C VAL A 31 7.43 6.42 4.12
N SER A 32 8.42 6.60 3.25
CA SER A 32 9.07 5.48 2.57
C SER A 32 10.56 5.70 2.34
N SER A 33 11.33 4.62 2.31
CA SER A 33 12.72 4.60 1.83
C SER A 33 12.86 4.45 0.31
N CYS A 34 11.75 4.37 -0.43
CA CYS A 34 11.76 4.24 -1.88
C CYS A 34 12.36 5.49 -2.55
N GLN A 35 13.21 5.31 -3.57
CA GLN A 35 13.79 6.42 -4.33
C GLN A 35 12.75 7.22 -5.12
N GLU A 36 11.64 6.56 -5.52
CA GLU A 36 10.53 7.18 -6.26
C GLU A 36 9.44 7.72 -5.33
N VAL A 37 9.75 7.92 -4.04
CA VAL A 37 8.78 8.48 -3.08
C VAL A 37 8.44 9.91 -3.45
N TYR A 38 7.13 10.21 -3.45
CA TYR A 38 6.61 11.56 -3.59
C TYR A 38 5.65 11.85 -2.44
N GLU A 39 5.30 13.12 -2.23
CA GLU A 39 4.36 13.47 -1.15
C GLU A 39 2.99 12.83 -1.41
N PHE A 40 2.61 11.93 -0.51
CA PHE A 40 1.38 11.16 -0.63
C PHE A 40 0.56 11.29 0.65
N GLN A 41 -0.61 11.94 0.51
CA GLN A 41 -1.60 12.08 1.57
C GLN A 41 -2.66 10.99 1.41
N VAL A 42 -2.73 10.06 2.38
CA VAL A 42 -3.66 8.92 2.32
C VAL A 42 -5.10 9.41 2.25
N ALA A 43 -5.48 10.39 3.07
CA ALA A 43 -6.85 10.91 3.09
C ALA A 43 -7.26 11.52 1.74
N ALA A 44 -6.38 12.28 1.10
CA ALA A 44 -6.68 12.86 -0.21
C ALA A 44 -6.76 11.77 -1.30
N ALA A 45 -5.83 10.82 -1.29
CA ALA A 45 -5.80 9.71 -2.25
C ALA A 45 -6.92 8.70 -2.06
N SER A 46 -7.54 8.61 -0.87
CA SER A 46 -8.73 7.78 -0.64
C SER A 46 -10.00 8.34 -1.28
N ASN A 47 -10.01 9.62 -1.67
CA ASN A 47 -11.18 10.29 -2.23
C ASN A 47 -11.09 10.35 -3.76
N SER A 48 -11.99 9.63 -4.44
CA SER A 48 -12.08 9.67 -5.89
C SER A 48 -12.69 10.99 -6.36
N THR A 49 -12.09 11.60 -7.38
CA THR A 49 -12.61 12.79 -8.06
C THR A 49 -12.55 12.59 -9.56
N ALA A 50 -13.28 13.41 -10.33
CA ALA A 50 -13.23 13.34 -11.80
C ALA A 50 -11.79 13.50 -12.35
N ALA A 51 -10.98 14.38 -11.75
CA ALA A 51 -9.59 14.59 -12.16
C ALA A 51 -8.61 13.53 -11.61
N LYS A 52 -8.96 12.87 -10.50
CA LYS A 52 -8.14 11.85 -9.82
C LYS A 52 -9.04 10.67 -9.43
N PRO A 53 -9.36 9.76 -10.38
CA PRO A 53 -10.30 8.68 -10.11
C PRO A 53 -9.71 7.56 -9.24
N CYS A 54 -8.39 7.40 -9.26
CA CYS A 54 -7.68 6.32 -8.58
C CYS A 54 -7.67 6.50 -7.06
N THR A 55 -8.12 5.47 -6.33
CA THR A 55 -8.14 5.42 -4.85
C THR A 55 -7.13 4.43 -4.29
N ASN A 56 -5.96 4.34 -4.91
CA ASN A 56 -4.94 3.39 -4.50
C ASN A 56 -4.20 3.91 -3.25
N VAL A 57 -4.55 3.37 -2.09
CA VAL A 57 -3.95 3.67 -0.78
C VAL A 57 -3.64 2.37 -0.04
N PRO A 58 -2.76 2.38 0.98
CA PRO A 58 -2.65 1.25 1.88
C PRO A 58 -3.95 1.06 2.68
N VAL A 59 -4.46 -0.17 2.68
CA VAL A 59 -5.68 -0.59 3.38
C VAL A 59 -5.38 -1.80 4.25
N LYS A 60 -6.01 -1.85 5.42
CA LYS A 60 -5.88 -2.98 6.35
C LYS A 60 -6.65 -4.18 5.79
N CYS A 61 -6.06 -5.37 5.84
CA CYS A 61 -6.80 -6.59 5.59
C CYS A 61 -7.88 -6.77 6.67
N ALA A 62 -9.08 -7.23 6.29
CA ALA A 62 -10.15 -7.47 7.25
C ALA A 62 -9.98 -8.78 8.03
N LEU A 63 -9.01 -9.61 7.62
CA LEU A 63 -8.90 -11.03 7.98
C LEU A 63 -7.63 -11.33 8.77
N CYS A 64 -6.64 -10.45 8.66
CA CYS A 64 -5.36 -10.54 9.34
C CYS A 64 -4.88 -9.13 9.73
N PRO A 65 -3.84 -9.01 10.56
CA PRO A 65 -3.36 -7.70 11.01
C PRO A 65 -2.54 -6.93 9.95
N GLU A 66 -2.33 -7.48 8.75
CA GLU A 66 -1.50 -6.85 7.72
C GLU A 66 -2.19 -5.67 7.00
N THR A 67 -1.36 -4.80 6.41
CA THR A 67 -1.79 -3.64 5.63
C THR A 67 -1.09 -3.68 4.28
N HIS A 68 -1.85 -3.55 3.19
CA HIS A 68 -1.34 -3.67 1.83
C HIS A 68 -1.84 -2.50 0.99
N TRP A 69 -1.10 -2.10 -0.05
CA TRP A 69 -1.66 -1.26 -1.09
C TRP A 69 -2.93 -1.90 -1.66
N LYS A 70 -3.95 -1.09 -1.95
CA LYS A 70 -5.26 -1.57 -2.40
C LYS A 70 -5.16 -2.50 -3.61
N TYR A 71 -4.26 -2.22 -4.57
CA TYR A 71 -4.05 -3.09 -5.72
C TYR A 71 -3.40 -4.44 -5.37
N ASN A 72 -2.63 -4.53 -4.28
CA ASN A 72 -2.00 -5.77 -3.81
C ASN A 72 -2.97 -6.65 -3.01
N MET A 73 -4.14 -6.13 -2.60
CA MET A 73 -5.04 -6.84 -1.70
C MET A 73 -5.56 -8.15 -2.31
N ILE A 74 -5.91 -8.16 -3.60
CA ILE A 74 -6.40 -9.38 -4.27
C ILE A 74 -5.34 -10.48 -4.24
N THR A 75 -4.08 -10.14 -4.54
CA THR A 75 -2.96 -11.08 -4.47
C THR A 75 -2.73 -11.58 -3.04
N HIS A 76 -2.72 -10.66 -2.06
CA HIS A 76 -2.60 -11.05 -0.66
C HIS A 76 -3.69 -12.03 -0.20
N LEU A 77 -4.94 -11.75 -0.60
CA LEU A 77 -6.06 -12.63 -0.31
C LEU A 77 -5.87 -14.00 -0.95
N ALA A 78 -5.52 -14.07 -2.23
CA ALA A 78 -5.28 -15.33 -2.92
C ALA A 78 -4.15 -16.16 -2.27
N ASP A 79 -3.06 -15.51 -1.84
CA ASP A 79 -1.88 -16.16 -1.30
C ASP A 79 -2.05 -16.63 0.15
N ASN A 80 -2.73 -15.85 1.00
CA ASN A 80 -2.76 -16.05 2.45
C ASN A 80 -4.14 -16.38 3.02
N HIS A 81 -5.17 -16.18 2.19
CA HIS A 81 -6.57 -16.32 2.54
C HIS A 81 -7.29 -17.10 1.42
N PRO A 82 -6.94 -18.39 1.16
CA PRO A 82 -7.58 -19.15 0.10
C PRO A 82 -9.08 -19.34 0.38
N GLY A 83 -9.93 -18.98 -0.60
CA GLY A 83 -11.38 -19.17 -0.53
C GLY A 83 -12.15 -18.13 0.27
N TRP A 84 -11.55 -16.98 0.54
CA TRP A 84 -12.21 -15.83 1.18
C TRP A 84 -13.11 -15.03 0.23
#